data_AF-A0A1D2ACK1-F1
#
_entry.id   AF-A0A1D2ACK1-F1
#
_cell.length_a   1.000
_cell.length_b   1.000
_cell.length_c   1.000
_cell.angle_alpha   90.00
_cell.angle_beta   90.00
_cell.angle_gamma   90.00
#
_symmetry.space_group_name_H-M   'P 1'
#
loop_
_entity.id
_entity.type
_entity.pdbx_description
1 polymer ?
#
loop_
_entity_poly.entity_id
_entity_poly.type
_entity_poly.pdbx_seq_one_letter_code
_entity_poly.pdbx_strand_id
1 'polypeptide(L)'
;MAARDLTLHISSKLAGEWSAPNVAGMLTAPVLEYLVSKWSDLDTMVKTRLLLAPLAMKGASLEELRPQLQAMVEAGVADKDEWVRVMALAVGPYDGRIHLGAVAADFKLVGKTLDELVSGLREADPLLYRPQEVGSRSCTCTLTW
;
A
#
# COMPACT_ATOMS: atom_id res chain seq x y z
N MET A 1 -5.34 -25.72 13.47
CA MET A 1 -4.10 -25.40 12.74
C MET A 1 -3.16 -24.75 13.74
N ALA A 2 -1.96 -25.31 13.96
CA ALA A 2 -1.08 -24.77 15.01
C ALA A 2 -0.54 -23.40 14.59
N ALA A 3 -0.21 -22.54 15.54
CA ALA A 3 0.29 -21.18 15.30
C ALA A 3 1.46 -21.14 14.28
N ARG A 4 2.39 -22.10 14.41
CA ARG A 4 3.55 -22.25 13.53
C ARG A 4 3.18 -22.58 12.08
N ASP A 5 2.07 -23.29 11.87
CA ASP A 5 1.57 -23.64 10.53
C ASP A 5 0.99 -22.42 9.82
N LEU A 6 0.39 -21.47 10.57
CA LEU A 6 -0.21 -20.27 10.00
C LEU A 6 0.84 -19.30 9.44
N THR A 7 1.92 -19.03 10.18
CA THR A 7 3.02 -18.19 9.70
C THR A 7 3.66 -18.76 8.44
N LEU A 8 3.91 -20.07 8.41
CA LEU A 8 4.47 -20.77 7.25
C LEU A 8 3.51 -20.71 6.05
N HIS A 9 2.21 -20.92 6.28
CA HIS A 9 1.21 -20.88 5.24
C HIS A 9 1.10 -19.49 4.59
N ILE A 10 1.04 -18.44 5.40
CA ILE A 10 0.94 -17.06 4.91
C ILE A 10 2.22 -16.63 4.21
N SER A 11 3.39 -16.98 4.76
CA SER A 11 4.67 -16.70 4.11
C SER A 11 4.78 -17.39 2.75
N SER A 12 4.31 -18.64 2.63
CA SER A 12 4.26 -19.36 1.35
C SER A 12 3.33 -18.70 0.33
N LYS A 13 2.14 -18.24 0.75
CA LYS A 13 1.19 -17.55 -0.13
C LYS A 13 1.68 -16.17 -0.55
N LEU A 14 2.28 -15.44 0.38
CA LEU A 14 2.85 -14.13 0.14
C LEU A 14 4.24 -14.19 -0.50
N ALA A 15 4.86 -15.35 -0.71
CA ALA A 15 6.18 -15.46 -1.35
C ALA A 15 6.12 -15.22 -2.87
N GLY A 16 5.01 -15.57 -3.54
CA GLY A 16 4.85 -15.43 -4.99
C GLY A 16 4.78 -13.98 -5.50
N GLU A 17 5.01 -13.79 -6.80
CA GLU A 17 4.84 -12.49 -7.44
C GLU A 17 3.37 -12.05 -7.41
N TRP A 18 3.12 -10.81 -6.94
CA TRP A 18 1.80 -10.16 -6.95
C TRP A 18 0.67 -10.94 -6.25
N SER A 19 0.97 -11.69 -5.19
CA SER A 19 0.00 -12.58 -4.51
C SER A 19 -0.89 -11.93 -3.46
N ALA A 20 -0.79 -10.61 -3.24
CA ALA A 20 -1.59 -9.87 -2.28
C ALA A 20 -3.13 -10.06 -2.44
N PRO A 21 -3.71 -10.12 -3.67
CA PRO A 21 -5.14 -10.36 -3.85
C PRO A 21 -5.59 -11.76 -3.40
N ASN A 22 -4.70 -12.75 -3.47
CA ASN A 22 -5.01 -14.14 -3.12
C ASN A 22 -5.12 -14.34 -1.61
N VAL A 23 -4.57 -13.41 -0.82
CA VAL A 23 -4.52 -13.49 0.65
C VAL A 23 -5.58 -12.61 1.30
N ALA A 24 -6.13 -11.62 0.59
CA ALA A 24 -7.17 -10.73 1.09
C ALA A 24 -8.39 -11.47 1.68
N GLY A 25 -8.83 -12.58 1.05
CA GLY A 25 -9.93 -13.40 1.55
C GLY A 25 -9.60 -14.28 2.77
N MET A 26 -8.32 -14.38 3.14
CA MET A 26 -7.83 -15.15 4.30
C MET A 26 -7.58 -14.27 5.53
N LEU A 27 -7.59 -12.95 5.36
CA LEU A 27 -7.39 -11.99 6.44
C LEU A 27 -8.68 -11.90 7.26
N THR A 28 -8.64 -12.50 8.44
CA THR A 28 -9.67 -12.38 9.47
C THR A 28 -9.07 -11.70 10.70
N ALA A 29 -9.91 -11.15 11.58
CA ALA A 29 -9.42 -10.49 12.80
C ALA A 29 -8.43 -11.34 13.62
N PRO A 30 -8.70 -12.64 13.91
CA PRO A 30 -7.74 -13.48 14.64
C PRO A 30 -6.42 -13.69 13.90
N VAL A 31 -6.45 -13.76 12.57
CA VAL A 31 -5.25 -13.92 11.74
C VAL A 31 -4.40 -12.65 11.78
N LEU A 32 -5.03 -11.48 11.65
CA LEU A 32 -4.34 -10.19 11.72
C LEU A 32 -3.71 -9.97 13.10
N GLU A 33 -4.46 -10.20 14.17
CA GLU A 33 -3.96 -10.09 15.55
C GLU A 33 -2.77 -11.02 15.79
N TYR A 34 -2.85 -12.26 15.31
CA TYR A 34 -1.74 -13.20 15.39
C TYR A 34 -0.51 -12.71 14.62
N LEU A 35 -0.67 -12.23 13.38
CA LEU A 35 0.44 -11.75 12.56
C LEU A 35 1.11 -10.52 13.16
N VAL A 36 0.34 -9.58 13.71
CA VAL A 36 0.88 -8.41 14.42
C VAL A 36 1.67 -8.85 15.66
N SER A 37 1.18 -9.84 16.42
CA SER A 37 1.90 -10.39 17.58
C SER A 37 3.24 -11.05 17.21
N LYS A 38 3.43 -11.41 15.94
CA LYS A 38 4.63 -12.03 15.37
C LYS A 38 5.33 -11.16 14.34
N TRP A 39 5.04 -9.86 14.33
CA TRP A 39 5.52 -8.96 13.29
C TRP A 39 7.04 -8.97 13.15
N SER A 40 7.79 -8.99 14.26
CA SER A 40 9.26 -9.05 14.26
C SER A 40 9.84 -10.26 13.53
N ASP A 41 9.09 -11.36 13.49
CA ASP A 41 9.54 -12.66 12.99
C ASP A 41 9.22 -12.84 11.49
N LEU A 42 8.42 -11.92 10.91
CA LEU A 42 8.06 -11.95 9.49
C LEU A 42 9.17 -11.34 8.63
N ASP A 43 9.41 -11.94 7.46
CA ASP A 43 10.30 -11.36 6.45
C ASP A 43 9.78 -10.01 5.95
N THR A 44 10.70 -9.09 5.62
CA THR A 44 10.40 -7.76 5.06
C THR A 44 9.38 -7.84 3.92
N MET A 45 9.60 -8.74 2.96
CA MET A 45 8.73 -8.88 1.80
C MET A 45 7.33 -9.36 2.16
N VAL A 46 7.22 -10.24 3.17
CA VAL A 46 5.92 -10.73 3.68
C VAL A 46 5.16 -9.58 4.33
N LYS A 47 5.83 -8.75 5.14
CA LYS A 47 5.23 -7.55 5.76
C LYS A 47 4.72 -6.57 4.73
N THR A 48 5.54 -6.24 3.72
CA THR A 48 5.15 -5.33 2.64
C THR A 48 3.90 -5.83 1.91
N ARG A 49 3.86 -7.12 1.55
CA ARG A 49 2.71 -7.70 0.85
C ARG A 49 1.47 -7.81 1.74
N LEU A 50 1.67 -8.07 3.04
CA LEU A 50 0.60 -8.09 4.02
C LEU A 50 -0.03 -6.71 4.23
N LEU A 51 0.76 -5.62 4.21
CA LEU A 51 0.25 -4.24 4.24
C LEU A 51 -0.57 -3.89 2.99
N LEU A 52 -0.22 -4.43 1.83
CA LEU A 52 -0.91 -4.17 0.56
C LEU A 52 -2.15 -5.05 0.35
N ALA A 53 -2.21 -6.25 0.94
CA ALA A 53 -3.30 -7.19 0.75
C ALA A 53 -4.71 -6.64 1.04
N PRO A 54 -4.93 -5.83 2.11
CA PRO A 54 -6.23 -5.22 2.38
C PRO A 54 -6.75 -4.29 1.28
N LEU A 55 -5.86 -3.73 0.44
CA LEU A 55 -6.27 -2.87 -0.69
C LEU A 55 -7.12 -3.63 -1.74
N ALA A 56 -7.06 -4.96 -1.75
CA ALA A 56 -7.88 -5.80 -2.61
C ALA A 56 -9.22 -6.23 -1.96
N MET A 57 -9.47 -5.86 -0.71
CA MET A 57 -10.70 -6.23 0.01
C MET A 57 -11.88 -5.35 -0.42
N LYS A 58 -13.10 -5.87 -0.23
CA LYS A 58 -14.33 -5.08 -0.39
C LYS A 58 -14.49 -4.12 0.79
N GLY A 59 -15.06 -2.94 0.54
CA GLY A 59 -15.23 -1.89 1.56
C GLY A 59 -15.87 -2.36 2.87
N ALA A 60 -16.93 -3.19 2.83
CA ALA A 60 -17.59 -3.69 4.03
C ALA A 60 -16.65 -4.53 4.94
N SER A 61 -15.83 -5.40 4.34
CA SER A 61 -14.85 -6.21 5.08
C SER A 61 -13.68 -5.37 5.60
N LEU A 62 -13.33 -4.30 4.88
CA LEU A 62 -12.31 -3.33 5.28
C LEU A 62 -12.74 -2.54 6.52
N GLU A 63 -13.99 -2.10 6.57
CA GLU A 63 -14.56 -1.43 7.75
C GLU A 63 -14.62 -2.36 8.96
N GLU A 64 -15.03 -3.62 8.76
CA GLU A 64 -15.13 -4.61 9.83
C GLU A 64 -13.77 -4.89 10.50
N LEU A 65 -12.69 -4.94 9.70
CA LEU A 65 -11.34 -5.24 10.17
C LEU A 65 -10.51 -3.99 10.47
N ARG A 66 -11.09 -2.80 10.37
CA ARG A 66 -10.40 -1.51 10.54
C ARG A 66 -9.52 -1.44 11.79
N PRO A 67 -9.96 -1.90 12.99
CA PRO A 67 -9.11 -1.86 14.19
C PRO A 67 -7.83 -2.70 14.05
N GLN A 68 -7.94 -3.93 13.53
CA GLN A 68 -6.81 -4.83 13.35
C GLN A 68 -5.87 -4.35 12.24
N LEU A 69 -6.43 -3.79 11.17
CA LEU A 69 -5.66 -3.19 10.08
C LEU A 69 -4.87 -1.97 10.57
N GLN A 70 -5.47 -1.15 11.43
CA GLN A 70 -4.79 0.00 12.02
C GLN A 70 -3.60 -0.43 12.90
N ALA A 71 -3.79 -1.44 13.76
CA ALA A 71 -2.72 -2.01 14.58
C ALA A 71 -1.56 -2.57 13.71
N MET A 72 -1.90 -3.16 12.56
CA MET A 72 -0.91 -3.65 11.59
C MET A 72 -0.12 -2.51 10.94
N VAL A 73 -0.80 -1.42 10.57
CA VAL A 73 -0.15 -0.22 10.03
C VAL A 73 0.78 0.41 11.06
N GLU A 74 0.34 0.52 12.32
CA GLU A 74 1.18 1.03 13.42
C GLU A 74 2.45 0.19 13.61
N ALA A 75 2.32 -1.14 13.57
CA ALA A 75 3.48 -2.04 13.60
C ALA A 75 4.42 -1.84 12.39
N GLY A 76 3.86 -1.58 11.20
CA GLY A 76 4.63 -1.29 9.99
C GLY A 76 5.35 0.06 10.03
N VAL A 77 4.72 1.11 10.56
CA VAL A 77 5.34 2.44 10.73
C VAL A 77 6.50 2.39 11.72
N ALA A 78 6.40 1.56 12.77
CA ALA A 78 7.45 1.35 13.75
C ALA A 78 8.54 0.35 13.30
N ASP A 79 8.46 -0.22 12.09
CA ASP A 79 9.40 -1.25 11.63
C ASP A 79 10.80 -0.70 11.40
N LYS A 80 11.82 -1.55 11.60
CA LYS A 80 13.22 -1.23 11.33
C LYS A 80 13.52 -1.10 9.84
N ASP A 81 12.79 -1.81 8.99
CA ASP A 81 12.99 -1.82 7.55
C ASP A 81 12.27 -0.64 6.88
N GLU A 82 13.02 0.12 6.09
CA GLU A 82 12.49 1.31 5.40
C GLU A 82 11.39 0.98 4.40
N TRP A 83 11.49 -0.15 3.70
CA TRP A 83 10.47 -0.56 2.73
C TRP A 83 9.13 -0.84 3.40
N VAL A 84 9.15 -1.40 4.62
CA VAL A 84 7.94 -1.65 5.39
C VAL A 84 7.33 -0.34 5.87
N ARG A 85 8.14 0.58 6.38
CA ARG A 85 7.66 1.91 6.83
C ARG A 85 7.04 2.71 5.69
N VAL A 86 7.69 2.76 4.54
CA VAL A 86 7.16 3.44 3.33
C VAL A 86 5.79 2.87 2.97
N MET A 87 5.66 1.55 2.96
CA MET A 87 4.41 0.89 2.57
C MET A 87 3.30 1.12 3.60
N ALA A 88 3.63 1.09 4.90
CA ALA A 88 2.68 1.38 5.96
C ALA A 88 2.16 2.83 5.91
N LEU A 89 3.06 3.79 5.67
CA LEU A 89 2.69 5.20 5.48
C LEU A 89 1.88 5.42 4.20
N ALA A 90 2.20 4.70 3.12
CA ALA A 90 1.48 4.80 1.85
C ALA A 90 0.04 4.28 1.96
N VAL A 91 -0.21 3.16 2.65
CA VAL A 91 -1.56 2.61 2.80
C VAL A 91 -2.39 3.39 3.83
N GLY A 92 -1.74 3.97 4.84
CA GLY A 92 -2.38 4.81 5.84
C GLY A 92 -3.56 4.11 6.54
N PRO A 93 -4.67 4.82 6.80
CA PRO A 93 -5.82 4.27 7.54
C PRO A 93 -6.76 3.40 6.67
N TYR A 94 -6.32 3.00 5.47
CA TYR A 94 -7.17 2.31 4.48
C TYR A 94 -8.49 3.04 4.20
N ASP A 95 -8.42 4.33 3.88
CA ASP A 95 -9.55 5.19 3.48
C ASP A 95 -9.85 5.11 1.96
N GLY A 96 -9.31 4.10 1.28
CA GLY A 96 -9.41 3.93 -0.17
C GLY A 96 -8.46 4.81 -0.97
N ARG A 97 -7.52 5.50 -0.32
CA ARG A 97 -6.49 6.33 -0.97
C ARG A 97 -5.10 5.85 -0.62
N ILE A 98 -4.14 6.19 -1.49
CA ILE A 98 -2.71 6.01 -1.22
C ILE A 98 -2.13 7.37 -0.81
N HIS A 99 -1.51 7.43 0.37
CA HIS A 99 -1.06 8.64 1.04
C HIS A 99 0.40 8.99 0.67
N LEU A 100 0.66 9.23 -0.61
CA LEU A 100 2.01 9.57 -1.10
C LEU A 100 2.57 10.86 -0.47
N GLY A 101 1.70 11.80 -0.06
CA GLY A 101 2.12 13.01 0.65
C GLY A 101 2.72 12.72 2.03
N ALA A 102 2.19 11.73 2.75
CA ALA A 102 2.75 11.30 4.04
C ALA A 102 4.13 10.66 3.85
N VAL A 103 4.29 9.84 2.79
CA VAL A 103 5.58 9.27 2.41
C VAL A 103 6.60 10.36 2.06
N ALA A 104 6.22 11.34 1.25
CA ALA A 104 7.12 12.42 0.85
C ALA A 104 7.57 13.29 2.05
N ALA A 105 6.69 13.48 3.04
CA ALA A 105 7.01 14.22 4.26
C ALA A 105 8.03 13.49 5.15
N ASP A 106 7.92 12.17 5.25
CA ASP A 106 8.79 11.36 6.14
C ASP A 106 10.10 10.94 5.45
N PHE A 107 10.08 10.72 4.12
CA PHE A 107 11.23 10.28 3.33
C PHE A 107 11.78 11.39 2.44
N LYS A 108 12.82 12.09 2.92
CA LYS A 108 13.46 13.22 2.21
C LYS A 108 13.88 12.91 0.77
N LEU A 109 14.35 11.69 0.50
CA LEU A 109 14.73 11.28 -0.85
C LEU A 109 13.52 11.28 -1.79
N VAL A 110 12.36 10.79 -1.31
CA VAL A 110 11.11 10.78 -2.07
C VAL A 110 10.66 12.22 -2.34
N GLY A 111 10.64 13.07 -1.31
CA GLY A 111 10.30 14.49 -1.46
C GLY A 111 11.18 15.21 -2.49
N LYS A 112 12.51 15.07 -2.37
CA LYS A 112 13.46 15.65 -3.33
C LYS A 112 13.24 15.13 -4.75
N THR A 113 13.03 13.82 -4.91
CA THR A 113 12.79 13.21 -6.23
C THR A 113 11.51 13.76 -6.86
N LEU A 114 10.45 13.92 -6.06
CA LEU A 114 9.19 14.50 -6.54
C LEU A 114 9.38 15.97 -6.96
N ASP A 115 10.12 16.77 -6.20
CA ASP A 115 10.39 18.17 -6.56
C ASP A 115 11.18 18.29 -7.88
N GLU A 116 12.18 17.43 -8.08
CA GLU A 116 12.96 17.36 -9.33
C GLU A 116 12.09 16.94 -10.51
N LEU A 117 11.26 15.90 -10.34
CA LEU A 117 10.33 15.42 -11.38
C LEU A 117 9.28 16.47 -11.74
N VAL A 118 8.69 17.15 -10.74
CA VAL A 118 7.71 18.22 -10.96
C VAL A 118 8.34 19.39 -11.71
N SER A 119 9.58 19.75 -11.38
CA SER A 119 10.32 20.80 -12.08
C SER A 119 10.58 20.41 -13.54
N GLY A 120 11.05 19.20 -13.79
CA GLY A 120 11.27 18.69 -15.15
C GLY A 120 9.98 18.58 -15.97
N LEU A 121 8.86 18.18 -15.35
CA LEU A 121 7.56 18.10 -16.03
C LEU A 121 7.01 19.47 -16.45
N ARG A 122 7.32 20.54 -15.70
CA ARG A 122 6.92 21.91 -16.08
C ARG A 122 7.63 22.42 -17.32
N GLU A 123 8.84 21.93 -17.56
CA GLU A 123 9.65 22.27 -18.74
C GLU A 123 9.34 21.37 -19.94
N ALA A 124 8.66 20.24 -19.72
CA ALA A 124 8.32 19.28 -20.77
C ALA A 124 7.15 19.75 -21.66
N ASP A 125 7.21 19.44 -22.95
CA ASP A 125 6.12 19.74 -23.88
C ASP A 125 4.91 18.82 -23.63
N PRO A 126 3.74 19.37 -23.22
CA PRO A 126 2.54 18.59 -22.94
C PRO A 126 1.92 17.94 -24.19
N LEU A 127 2.37 18.30 -25.39
CA LEU A 127 1.95 17.68 -26.65
C LEU A 127 2.64 16.34 -26.91
N LEU A 128 3.80 16.09 -26.30
CA LEU A 128 4.56 14.84 -26.47
C LEU A 128 4.00 13.67 -25.64
N TYR A 129 3.43 13.97 -24.46
CA TYR A 129 2.95 12.95 -23.52
C TYR A 129 1.52 13.25 -23.10
N ARG A 130 0.56 12.77 -23.89
CA ARG A 130 -0.86 12.87 -23.53
C ARG A 130 -1.31 11.62 -22.79
N PRO A 131 -2.11 11.77 -21.73
CA PRO A 131 -2.77 10.64 -21.10
C PRO A 131 -3.64 9.86 -22.10
N GLN A 132 -3.68 8.53 -21.97
CA GLN A 132 -4.33 7.65 -22.94
C GLN A 132 -5.85 7.89 -23.03
N GLU A 133 -6.46 8.38 -21.95
CA GLU A 133 -7.87 8.77 -21.89
C GLU A 133 -8.19 9.94 -22.84
N VAL A 134 -7.21 10.79 -23.16
CA VAL A 134 -7.37 11.96 -24.04
C VAL A 134 -7.32 11.55 -25.53
N GLY A 135 -6.79 10.37 -25.85
CA GLY A 135 -6.54 9.93 -27.23
C GLY A 135 -7.75 9.38 -27.99
N SER A 136 -8.91 9.18 -27.36
CA SER A 136 -9.99 8.38 -27.96
C SER A 136 -11.30 9.11 -28.25
N ARG A 137 -11.55 10.29 -27.68
CA ARG A 137 -12.76 11.09 -28.00
C ARG A 137 -12.49 12.57 -27.89
N SER A 138 -12.79 13.29 -28.96
CA SER A 138 -12.99 14.73 -28.96
C SER A 138 -14.14 15.10 -28.03
N CYS A 139 -13.86 15.23 -26.72
CA CYS A 139 -14.78 15.81 -25.76
C CYS A 139 -14.04 16.92 -25.02
N THR A 140 -14.32 18.16 -25.41
CA THR A 140 -13.95 19.38 -24.69
C THR A 140 -14.54 19.34 -23.28
N CYS A 141 -13.70 19.10 -22.27
CA CYS A 141 -14.01 19.49 -20.90
C CYS A 141 -13.48 20.90 -20.67
N THR A 142 -14.38 21.88 -20.74
CA THR A 142 -14.14 23.24 -20.26
C THR A 142 -14.00 23.18 -18.73
N LEU A 143 -12.80 23.39 -18.21
CA LEU A 143 -12.55 23.62 -16.79
C LEU A 143 -12.88 25.09 -16.49
N THR A 144 -14.04 25.35 -15.88
CA THR A 144 -14.31 26.59 -15.15
C THR A 144 -13.79 26.43 -13.72
N TRP A 145 -12.86 27.32 -13.33
CA TRP A 145 -12.34 27.48 -11.97
C TRP A 145 -13.36 28.18 -11.06
#